data_AF-A0A1H3HDC6-F1
#
_entry.id   AF-A0A1H3HDC6-F1
#
_cell.length_a   1.000
_cell.length_b   1.000
_cell.length_c   1.000
_cell.angle_alpha   90.00
_cell.angle_beta   90.00
_cell.angle_gamma   90.00
#
_symmetry.space_group_name_H-M   'P 1'
#
loop_
_entity.id
_entity.type
_entity.pdbx_description
1 polymer ?
#
loop_
_entity_poly.entity_id
_entity_poly.type
_entity_poly.pdbx_seq_one_letter_code
_entity_poly.pdbx_strand_id
1 'polypeptide(L)'
;MDETDPDDAWDATLADRDAMAEGYRERGWDVVTVTASATGIIERPPVGITYILPGEEATAIEEVGTDTITDSSVYAATADETLYLVTELRATDEERMILLAGAIPLADLEEIADDARDAGEFRTRFIGDDGAAAGAFIHENPDPFLTPLSAGDE
;
A
#
# COMPACT_ATOMS: atom_id res chain seq x y z
N MET A 1 -23.59 16.07 -6.84
CA MET A 1 -22.81 14.84 -6.98
C MET A 1 -22.11 14.69 -5.64
N ASP A 2 -22.15 13.50 -5.07
CA ASP A 2 -21.52 13.22 -3.79
C ASP A 2 -20.01 13.33 -4.03
N GLU A 3 -19.44 14.52 -3.79
CA GLU A 3 -17.99 14.67 -3.64
C GLU A 3 -17.71 14.00 -2.29
N THR A 4 -17.29 12.73 -2.31
CA THR A 4 -16.92 12.01 -1.09
C THR A 4 -15.79 12.77 -0.44
N ASP A 5 -16.05 13.38 0.73
CA ASP A 5 -15.04 14.13 1.47
C ASP A 5 -13.79 13.24 1.70
N PRO A 6 -12.57 13.79 1.60
CA PRO A 6 -11.33 13.00 1.72
C PRO A 6 -11.20 12.30 3.08
N ASP A 7 -11.75 12.89 4.15
CA ASP A 7 -11.84 12.25 5.46
C ASP A 7 -12.76 11.01 5.45
N ASP A 8 -13.88 11.05 4.70
CA ASP A 8 -14.82 9.93 4.57
C ASP A 8 -14.22 8.80 3.72
N ALA A 9 -13.52 9.15 2.64
CA ALA A 9 -12.79 8.19 1.80
C ALA A 9 -11.67 7.48 2.59
N TRP A 10 -10.97 8.21 3.46
CA TRP A 10 -9.94 7.63 4.32
C TRP A 10 -10.54 6.70 5.39
N ASP A 11 -11.59 7.13 6.09
CA ASP A 11 -12.28 6.30 7.09
C ASP A 11 -12.83 5.02 6.45
N ALA A 12 -13.42 5.12 5.25
CA ALA A 12 -13.87 3.98 4.48
C ALA A 12 -12.72 3.02 4.12
N THR A 13 -11.55 3.55 3.74
CA THR A 13 -10.35 2.74 3.44
C THR A 13 -9.87 1.99 4.68
N LEU A 14 -9.86 2.64 5.85
CA LEU A 14 -9.51 1.99 7.11
C LEU A 14 -10.53 0.92 7.49
N ALA A 15 -11.82 1.20 7.35
CA ALA A 15 -12.89 0.25 7.63
C ALA A 15 -12.81 -0.98 6.73
N ASP A 16 -12.51 -0.80 5.43
CA ASP A 16 -12.32 -1.88 4.47
C ASP A 16 -11.10 -2.76 4.84
N ARG A 17 -9.97 -2.14 5.19
CA ARG A 17 -8.80 -2.84 5.72
C ARG A 17 -9.13 -3.66 6.97
N ASP A 18 -9.82 -3.07 7.94
CA ASP A 18 -10.17 -3.76 9.19
C ASP A 18 -11.16 -4.92 8.94
N ALA A 19 -12.12 -4.74 8.03
CA ALA A 19 -13.03 -5.80 7.62
C ALA A 19 -12.31 -6.96 6.94
N MET A 20 -11.35 -6.68 6.04
CA MET A 20 -10.47 -7.71 5.48
C MET A 20 -9.69 -8.43 6.57
N ALA A 21 -9.11 -7.66 7.51
CA ALA A 21 -8.29 -8.21 8.57
C ALA A 21 -9.09 -9.18 9.46
N GLU A 22 -10.31 -8.82 9.83
CA GLU A 22 -11.22 -9.70 10.57
C GLU A 22 -11.50 -10.98 9.77
N GLY A 23 -11.85 -10.87 8.49
CA GLY A 23 -12.14 -12.03 7.64
C GLY A 23 -10.97 -13.01 7.53
N TYR A 24 -9.73 -12.52 7.46
CA TYR A 24 -8.54 -13.38 7.47
C TYR A 24 -8.25 -13.99 8.84
N ARG A 25 -8.39 -13.22 9.93
CA ARG A 25 -8.23 -13.75 11.30
C ARG A 25 -9.24 -14.84 11.62
N GLU A 26 -10.49 -14.71 11.17
CA GLU A 26 -11.51 -15.76 11.29
C GLU A 26 -11.12 -17.06 10.57
N ARG A 27 -10.31 -16.95 9.51
CA ARG A 27 -9.76 -18.08 8.75
C ARG A 27 -8.47 -18.64 9.37
N GLY A 28 -8.01 -18.09 10.49
CA GLY A 28 -6.82 -18.53 11.22
C GLY A 28 -5.52 -17.83 10.83
N TRP A 29 -5.58 -16.78 10.01
CA TRP A 29 -4.39 -16.04 9.60
C TRP A 29 -3.92 -15.07 10.70
N ASP A 30 -2.61 -14.91 10.80
CA ASP A 30 -1.98 -13.86 11.60
C ASP A 30 -1.89 -12.57 10.77
N VAL A 31 -2.71 -11.58 11.14
CA VAL A 31 -2.91 -10.37 10.33
C VAL A 31 -2.39 -9.15 11.07
N VAL A 32 -1.40 -8.49 10.47
CA VAL A 32 -0.85 -7.21 10.92
C VAL A 32 -1.47 -6.09 10.09
N THR A 33 -2.24 -5.22 10.74
CA THR A 33 -2.80 -4.02 10.11
C THR A 33 -1.86 -2.85 10.33
N VAL A 34 -1.52 -2.16 9.25
CA VAL A 34 -0.62 -1.00 9.24
C VAL A 34 -1.32 0.19 8.59
N THR A 35 -0.99 1.39 9.04
CA THR A 35 -1.49 2.68 8.62
C THR A 35 -0.27 3.58 8.39
N ALA A 36 -0.05 3.97 7.14
CA ALA A 36 1.01 4.93 6.86
C ALA A 36 0.63 6.31 7.40
N SER A 37 1.57 6.95 8.10
CA SER A 37 1.42 8.34 8.55
C SER A 37 1.62 9.33 7.39
N ALA A 38 2.45 8.95 6.42
CA ALA A 38 2.68 9.68 5.19
C ALA A 38 3.23 8.75 4.09
N THR A 39 3.15 9.21 2.85
CA THR A 39 3.74 8.52 1.70
C THR A 39 4.63 9.46 0.91
N GLY A 40 5.49 8.88 0.08
CA GLY A 40 6.26 9.60 -0.94
C GLY A 40 6.67 8.66 -2.06
N ILE A 41 7.23 9.20 -3.13
CA ILE A 41 7.63 8.43 -4.31
C ILE A 41 9.11 8.05 -4.32
N ILE A 42 9.40 6.96 -5.02
CA ILE A 42 10.73 6.50 -5.36
C ILE A 42 10.89 6.74 -6.86
N GLU A 43 11.62 7.79 -7.23
CA GLU A 43 11.82 8.19 -8.62
C GLU A 43 12.93 7.40 -9.34
N ARG A 44 13.66 6.52 -8.62
CA ARG A 44 14.74 5.72 -9.18
C ARG A 44 14.34 4.26 -9.33
N PRO A 45 14.59 3.63 -10.49
CA PRO A 45 14.23 2.24 -10.72
C PRO A 45 14.88 1.28 -9.70
N PRO A 46 14.12 0.30 -9.17
CA PRO A 46 12.67 0.16 -9.37
C PRO A 46 11.89 1.27 -8.65
N VAL A 47 11.08 1.98 -9.43
CA VAL A 47 10.25 3.08 -8.94
C VAL A 47 9.10 2.57 -8.09
N GLY A 48 8.50 3.44 -7.29
CA GLY A 48 7.33 3.08 -6.51
C GLY A 48 7.06 4.00 -5.32
N ILE A 49 6.55 3.45 -4.23
CA ILE A 49 6.06 4.21 -3.07
C ILE A 49 6.89 3.89 -1.83
N THR A 50 7.22 4.93 -1.07
CA THR A 50 7.71 4.84 0.30
C THR A 50 6.58 5.16 1.27
N TYR A 51 6.30 4.25 2.19
CA TYR A 51 5.38 4.43 3.31
C TYR A 51 6.17 4.78 4.57
N ILE A 52 5.77 5.88 5.20
CA ILE A 52 6.30 6.33 6.48
C ILE A 52 5.35 5.82 7.55
N LEU A 53 5.87 5.05 8.49
CA LEU A 53 5.11 4.33 9.51
C LEU A 53 5.51 4.86 10.89
N PRO A 54 4.59 4.98 11.85
CA PRO A 54 4.99 5.19 13.22
C PRO A 54 5.76 3.96 13.75
N GLY A 55 6.65 4.18 14.72
CA GLY A 55 7.59 3.16 15.18
C GLY A 55 7.00 1.78 15.53
N GLU A 56 5.82 1.72 16.15
CA GLU A 56 5.17 0.44 16.49
C GLU A 56 4.75 -0.35 15.24
N GLU A 57 4.26 0.33 14.21
CA GLU A 57 3.82 -0.28 12.97
C GLU A 57 5.01 -0.69 12.10
N ALA A 58 6.08 0.12 12.11
CA ALA A 58 7.35 -0.22 11.48
C ALA A 58 7.93 -1.52 12.07
N THR A 59 7.95 -1.64 13.40
CA THR A 59 8.40 -2.88 14.08
C THR A 59 7.53 -4.07 13.69
N ALA A 60 6.21 -3.90 13.61
CA ALA A 60 5.30 -4.99 13.23
C ALA A 60 5.58 -5.53 11.81
N ILE A 61 5.95 -4.67 10.85
CA ILE A 61 6.40 -5.11 9.52
C ILE A 61 7.70 -5.89 9.60
N GLU A 62 8.67 -5.41 10.39
CA GLU A 62 9.94 -6.11 10.59
C GLU A 62 9.74 -7.52 11.17
N GLU A 63 8.78 -7.68 12.10
CA GLU A 63 8.46 -8.97 12.71
C GLU A 63 7.86 -9.98 11.73
N VAL A 64 7.04 -9.52 10.78
CA VAL A 64 6.54 -10.38 9.68
C VAL A 64 7.67 -10.70 8.70
N GLY A 65 8.53 -9.72 8.43
CA GLY A 65 9.66 -9.84 7.51
C GLY A 65 9.22 -9.85 6.05
N THR A 66 9.46 -8.76 5.31
CA THR A 66 9.00 -8.62 3.93
C THR A 66 9.55 -9.68 2.96
N ASP A 67 10.65 -10.35 3.31
CA ASP A 67 11.24 -11.45 2.54
C ASP A 67 10.40 -12.74 2.56
N THR A 68 9.46 -12.88 3.50
CA THR A 68 8.55 -14.04 3.61
C THR A 68 7.31 -13.89 2.71
N ILE A 69 7.08 -12.68 2.19
CA ILE A 69 5.93 -12.36 1.36
C ILE A 69 6.09 -13.04 0.00
N THR A 70 5.11 -13.86 -0.35
CA THR A 70 5.07 -14.61 -1.59
C THR A 70 4.09 -14.03 -2.59
N ASP A 71 3.15 -13.23 -2.13
CA ASP A 71 2.06 -12.73 -2.95
C ASP A 71 1.59 -11.36 -2.45
N SER A 72 1.11 -10.51 -3.37
CA SER A 72 0.58 -9.19 -3.03
C SER A 72 -0.69 -8.86 -3.82
N SER A 73 -1.55 -8.04 -3.24
CA SER A 73 -2.73 -7.49 -3.91
C SER A 73 -2.96 -6.06 -3.44
N VAL A 74 -3.51 -5.22 -4.31
CA VAL A 74 -3.73 -3.80 -4.01
C VAL A 74 -5.16 -3.46 -4.35
N TYR A 75 -5.84 -2.83 -3.40
CA TYR A 75 -7.15 -2.25 -3.59
C TYR A 75 -6.96 -0.75 -3.50
N ALA A 76 -7.50 -0.03 -4.47
CA ALA A 76 -7.31 1.40 -4.56
C ALA A 76 -8.64 2.10 -4.79
N ALA A 77 -8.80 3.24 -4.15
CA ALA A 77 -9.95 4.12 -4.27
C ALA A 77 -9.46 5.57 -4.38
N THR A 78 -10.08 6.36 -5.24
CA THR A 78 -9.73 7.76 -5.43
C THR A 78 -10.81 8.65 -4.83
N ALA A 79 -10.42 9.67 -4.09
CA ALA A 79 -11.28 10.81 -3.80
C ALA A 79 -10.47 12.09 -4.01
N ASP A 80 -11.08 13.05 -4.72
CA ASP A 80 -10.42 14.26 -5.23
C ASP A 80 -9.13 13.93 -6.01
N GLU A 81 -7.98 14.40 -5.50
CA GLU A 81 -6.64 14.24 -6.09
C GLU A 81 -5.77 13.24 -5.30
N THR A 82 -6.38 12.46 -4.40
CA THR A 82 -5.68 11.50 -3.54
C THR A 82 -6.09 10.08 -3.84
N LEU A 83 -5.09 9.21 -4.00
CA LEU A 83 -5.27 7.77 -4.03
C LEU A 83 -5.17 7.20 -2.62
N TYR A 84 -6.24 6.56 -2.18
CA TYR A 84 -6.28 5.74 -0.99
C TYR A 84 -6.10 4.29 -1.41
N LEU A 85 -5.26 3.56 -0.68
CA LEU A 85 -4.89 2.20 -1.05
C LEU A 85 -4.77 1.29 0.16
N VAL A 86 -5.24 0.06 0.00
CA VAL A 86 -4.98 -1.06 0.89
C VAL A 86 -4.10 -2.06 0.14
N THR A 87 -2.86 -2.20 0.59
CA THR A 87 -1.91 -3.19 0.06
C THR A 87 -1.93 -4.43 0.96
N GLU A 88 -2.36 -5.55 0.40
CA GLU A 88 -2.18 -6.89 0.96
C GLU A 88 -0.78 -7.41 0.60
N LEU A 89 -0.02 -7.80 1.61
CA LEU A 89 1.21 -8.58 1.46
C LEU A 89 1.02 -9.90 2.21
N ARG A 90 1.07 -11.02 1.49
CA ARG A 90 0.75 -12.35 2.02
C ARG A 90 2.00 -13.24 2.07
N ALA A 91 2.30 -13.75 3.25
CA ALA A 91 3.23 -14.87 3.45
C ALA A 91 2.39 -16.15 3.53
N THR A 92 2.07 -16.75 2.38
CA THR A 92 1.09 -17.84 2.32
C THR A 92 1.55 -19.12 3.01
N ASP A 93 2.87 -19.34 3.10
CA ASP A 93 3.45 -20.52 3.77
C ASP A 93 3.31 -20.45 5.29
N GLU A 94 3.34 -19.24 5.86
CA GLU A 94 3.28 -18.99 7.31
C GLU A 94 1.89 -18.54 7.78
N GLU A 95 0.90 -18.49 6.89
CA GLU A 95 -0.45 -17.98 7.14
C GLU A 95 -0.43 -16.58 7.79
N ARG A 96 0.54 -15.74 7.40
CA ARG A 96 0.66 -14.35 7.86
C ARG A 96 0.41 -13.37 6.74
N MET A 97 -0.05 -12.18 7.11
CA MET A 97 -0.18 -11.10 6.15
C MET A 97 -0.03 -9.72 6.79
N ILE A 98 0.35 -8.76 5.97
CA ILE A 98 0.33 -7.33 6.27
C ILE A 98 -0.77 -6.70 5.43
N LEU A 99 -1.64 -5.94 6.09
CA LEU A 99 -2.65 -5.09 5.48
C LEU A 99 -2.27 -3.64 5.72
N LEU A 100 -1.71 -3.01 4.69
CA LEU A 100 -1.20 -1.65 4.75
C LEU A 100 -2.21 -0.67 4.13
N ALA A 101 -2.73 0.26 4.92
CA ALA A 101 -3.44 1.42 4.41
C ALA A 101 -2.49 2.58 4.18
N GLY A 102 -2.62 3.26 3.04
CA GLY A 102 -1.88 4.48 2.74
C GLY A 102 -2.71 5.44 1.89
N ALA A 103 -2.28 6.70 1.87
CA ALA A 103 -2.82 7.75 1.02
C ALA A 103 -1.67 8.44 0.29
N ILE A 104 -1.77 8.60 -1.02
CA ILE A 104 -0.74 9.23 -1.86
C ILE A 104 -1.39 10.18 -2.87
N PRO A 105 -0.84 11.39 -3.09
CA PRO A 105 -1.35 12.27 -4.13
C PRO A 105 -1.21 11.63 -5.52
N LEU A 106 -2.24 11.76 -6.35
CA LEU A 106 -2.21 11.24 -7.72
C LEU A 106 -1.09 11.88 -8.54
N ALA A 107 -0.84 13.18 -8.31
CA ALA A 107 0.23 13.92 -8.97
C ALA A 107 1.62 13.28 -8.76
N ASP A 108 1.94 12.84 -7.54
CA ASP A 108 3.20 12.14 -7.25
C ASP A 108 3.27 10.81 -8.02
N LEU A 109 2.17 10.05 -8.06
CA LEU A 109 2.11 8.79 -8.82
C LEU A 109 2.30 9.00 -10.32
N GLU A 110 1.74 10.06 -10.89
CA GLU A 110 1.88 10.42 -12.31
C GLU A 110 3.35 10.59 -12.71
N GLU A 111 4.20 11.11 -11.82
CA GLU A 111 5.62 11.34 -12.09
C GLU A 111 6.39 10.04 -12.35
N ILE A 112 5.98 8.93 -11.70
CA ILE A 112 6.66 7.64 -11.79
C ILE A 112 5.89 6.60 -12.63
N ALA A 113 4.71 6.95 -13.13
CA ALA A 113 3.78 6.00 -13.73
C ALA A 113 4.28 5.39 -15.06
N ASP A 114 5.02 6.16 -15.87
CA ASP A 114 5.58 5.67 -17.13
C ASP A 114 6.76 4.72 -16.89
N ASP A 115 7.70 5.11 -16.01
CA ASP A 115 8.85 4.29 -15.63
C ASP A 115 8.42 2.97 -14.97
N ALA A 116 7.40 3.02 -14.12
CA ALA A 116 6.81 1.83 -13.51
C ALA A 116 6.26 0.86 -14.57
N ARG A 117 5.52 1.37 -15.56
CA ARG A 117 4.94 0.55 -16.64
C ARG A 117 6.01 -0.01 -17.58
N ASP A 118 7.05 0.76 -17.89
CA ASP A 118 8.17 0.31 -18.72
C ASP A 118 8.97 -0.79 -18.02
N ALA A 119 9.26 -0.61 -16.72
CA ALA A 119 9.98 -1.59 -15.91
C ALA A 119 9.14 -2.86 -15.67
N GLY A 120 7.82 -2.74 -15.59
CA GLY A 120 6.92 -3.85 -15.28
C GLY A 120 7.00 -4.32 -13.82
N GLU A 121 7.69 -3.56 -12.97
CA GLU A 121 7.84 -3.82 -11.54
C GLU A 121 7.57 -2.55 -10.73
N PHE A 122 7.08 -2.70 -9.51
CA PHE A 122 6.77 -1.58 -8.62
C PHE A 122 7.29 -1.84 -7.23
N ARG A 123 8.00 -0.88 -6.64
CA ARG A 123 8.58 -1.03 -5.31
C ARG A 123 7.67 -0.43 -4.24
N THR A 124 7.41 -1.18 -3.18
CA THR A 124 6.92 -0.63 -1.92
C THR A 124 8.04 -0.68 -0.89
N ARG A 125 8.27 0.43 -0.20
CA ARG A 125 9.30 0.55 0.84
C ARG A 125 8.67 1.04 2.13
N PHE A 126 9.06 0.46 3.24
CA PHE A 126 8.59 0.82 4.58
C PHE A 126 9.72 1.48 5.35
N ILE A 127 9.47 2.67 5.89
CA ILE A 127 10.39 3.36 6.80
C ILE A 127 9.64 3.79 8.06
N GLY A 128 10.28 3.67 9.22
CA GLY A 128 9.78 4.26 10.45
C GLY A 128 9.89 5.78 10.42
N ASP A 129 9.14 6.47 11.29
CA ASP A 129 9.18 7.93 11.42
C ASP A 129 10.55 8.46 11.89
N ASP A 130 11.34 7.60 12.55
CA ASP A 130 12.75 7.84 12.89
C ASP A 130 13.71 7.71 11.67
N GLY A 131 13.19 7.29 10.52
CA GLY A 131 13.95 7.09 9.27
C GLY A 131 14.61 5.71 9.15
N ALA A 132 14.43 4.82 10.13
CA ALA A 132 14.87 3.44 10.06
C ALA A 132 14.12 2.68 8.95
N ALA A 133 14.80 1.80 8.21
CA ALA A 133 14.16 0.97 7.20
C ALA A 133 13.48 -0.23 7.87
N ALA A 134 12.17 -0.39 7.66
CA ALA A 134 11.39 -1.49 8.20
C ALA A 134 11.24 -2.66 7.20
N GLY A 135 11.35 -2.38 5.90
CA GLY A 135 11.26 -3.42 4.88
C GLY A 135 11.09 -2.86 3.48
N ALA A 136 11.07 -3.75 2.49
CA ALA A 136 10.70 -3.41 1.13
C ALA A 136 10.21 -4.64 0.38
N PHE A 137 9.31 -4.45 -0.57
CA PHE A 137 8.78 -5.48 -1.44
C PHE A 137 8.73 -4.99 -2.88
N ILE A 138 8.98 -5.91 -3.84
CA ILE A 138 8.88 -5.63 -5.27
C ILE A 138 7.67 -6.37 -5.81
N HIS A 139 6.70 -5.62 -6.30
CA HIS A 139 5.53 -6.13 -6.98
C HIS A 139 5.88 -6.43 -8.44
N GLU A 140 5.49 -7.60 -8.92
CA GLU A 140 5.70 -8.04 -10.30
C GLU A 140 4.73 -7.39 -11.30
N ASN A 141 3.80 -6.55 -10.83
CA ASN A 141 2.87 -5.81 -11.67
C ASN A 141 2.56 -4.44 -11.05
N PRO A 142 2.89 -3.33 -11.73
CA PRO A 142 2.60 -1.97 -11.27
C PRO A 142 1.14 -1.55 -11.47
N ASP A 143 0.40 -2.21 -12.37
CA ASP A 143 -0.92 -1.78 -12.83
C ASP A 143 -1.94 -1.52 -11.70
N PRO A 144 -2.02 -2.33 -10.62
CA PRO A 144 -2.95 -2.08 -9.51
C PRO A 144 -2.74 -0.74 -8.81
N PHE A 145 -1.51 -0.23 -8.77
CA PHE A 145 -1.18 1.08 -8.21
C PHE A 145 -1.51 2.23 -9.17
N LEU A 146 -1.51 1.95 -10.48
CA LEU A 146 -1.60 2.96 -11.53
C LEU A 146 -2.95 2.96 -12.26
N THR A 147 -3.81 1.96 -11.99
CA THR A 147 -5.20 1.86 -12.47
C THR A 147 -5.96 3.18 -12.35
N PRO A 148 -5.93 3.91 -11.21
CA PRO A 148 -6.62 5.20 -11.09
C PRO A 148 -6.15 6.26 -12.09
N LEU A 149 -4.87 6.24 -12.49
CA LEU A 149 -4.33 7.16 -13.51
C LEU A 149 -4.76 6.78 -14.93
N SER A 150 -5.15 5.53 -15.13
CA SER A 150 -5.65 5.02 -16.42
C SER A 150 -7.15 5.19 -16.59
N ALA A 151 -7.89 5.46 -15.50
CA ALA A 151 -9.34 5.69 -15.51
C ALA A 151 -9.77 7.08 -15.99
N GLY A 152 -8.88 7.81 -16.68
CA GLY A 152 -9.13 9.15 -17.24
C GLY A 152 -9.89 9.19 -18.57
N ASP A 153 -10.54 8.11 -19.00
CA ASP A 153 -11.35 8.10 -20.24
C ASP A 153 -12.72 7.43 -20.00
N GLU A 154 -13.62 8.09 -19.28
CA GLU A 154 -15.06 8.04 -19.57
C GLU A 154 -15.85 9.29 -19.12
#